data_AF-A0A7X4I0Z4-F1
#
_entry.id   AF-A0A7X4I0Z4-F1
#
_cell.length_a   1.000
_cell.length_b   1.000
_cell.length_c   1.000
_cell.angle_alpha   90.00
_cell.angle_beta   90.00
_cell.angle_gamma   90.00
#
_symmetry.space_group_name_H-M   'P 1'
#
loop_
_entity.id
_entity.type
_entity.pdbx_description
1 polymer ?
#
loop_
_entity_poly.entity_id
_entity_poly.type
_entity_poly.pdbx_seq_one_letter_code
_entity_poly.pdbx_strand_id
1 'polypeptide(L)'
;MDQQTNPDDIGGTADSSDAASAVDPPPGVDAREPATFRKRTALRWFIAGLLAPLLTVPPHELGHYLAYLMLGFPDAALHYGSVSWTGSGAFWDAIREGNDAAAAEIAPVSGVAIGYAMGPVATYLVVFACCWLCAKWRPHPLLVAVGYLSNLRISGAVLVLLLPLFGVTIRSGCDECQLSVLTGIPLAFLTLPGLVSLVGAGIWLARYFPRADRRLAVASLVLGVAIGMPVYGLVLGPLLLP
;
A
#
# COMPACT_ATOMS: atom_id res chain seq x y z
N MET A 1 -51.09 -15.75 -40.42
CA MET A 1 -50.90 -14.29 -40.25
C MET A 1 -49.56 -13.97 -40.86
N ASP A 2 -49.63 -13.65 -42.14
CA ASP A 2 -48.53 -13.31 -43.04
C ASP A 2 -48.08 -11.86 -42.86
N GLN A 3 -47.00 -11.52 -43.58
CA GLN A 3 -46.44 -10.19 -43.90
C GLN A 3 -45.25 -9.77 -43.02
N GLN A 4 -44.13 -9.27 -43.54
CA GLN A 4 -43.71 -8.98 -44.91
C GLN A 4 -42.19 -8.74 -44.88
N THR A 5 -41.46 -9.40 -45.78
CA THR A 5 -40.09 -9.05 -46.17
C THR A 5 -40.13 -7.80 -47.05
N ASN A 6 -39.23 -6.84 -46.83
CA ASN A 6 -38.97 -5.78 -47.81
C ASN A 6 -37.51 -5.89 -48.32
N PRO A 7 -37.32 -6.46 -49.53
CA PRO A 7 -36.10 -6.31 -50.30
C PRO A 7 -36.22 -5.07 -51.21
N ASP A 8 -35.08 -4.65 -51.76
CA ASP A 8 -34.93 -3.67 -52.84
C ASP A 8 -34.98 -2.18 -52.44
N ASP A 9 -33.81 -1.57 -52.36
CA ASP A 9 -33.61 -0.33 -53.12
C ASP A 9 -32.18 -0.25 -53.68
N ILE A 10 -32.11 -0.11 -55.00
CA ILE A 10 -30.92 -0.13 -55.85
C ILE A 10 -30.78 1.27 -56.46
N GLY A 11 -29.61 1.89 -56.31
CA GLY A 11 -28.94 2.52 -57.44
C GLY A 11 -28.70 4.05 -57.45
N GLY A 12 -27.51 4.39 -57.94
CA GLY A 12 -27.15 5.67 -58.60
C GLY A 12 -26.60 6.75 -57.66
N THR A 13 -25.55 7.52 -57.95
CA THR A 13 -24.78 7.78 -59.18
C THR A 13 -23.43 8.41 -58.78
N ALA A 14 -22.41 8.19 -59.60
CA ALA A 14 -21.13 8.92 -59.56
C ALA A 14 -21.31 10.39 -59.97
N ASP A 15 -20.59 11.33 -59.34
CA ASP A 15 -19.64 12.18 -60.07
C ASP A 15 -18.71 13.03 -59.18
N SER A 16 -17.47 13.08 -59.66
CA SER A 16 -16.33 14.00 -59.46
C SER A 16 -16.42 15.21 -58.49
N SER A 17 -15.34 15.45 -57.73
CA SER A 17 -14.39 16.54 -58.04
C SER A 17 -13.28 16.65 -56.99
N ASP A 18 -12.04 16.70 -57.46
CA ASP A 18 -10.82 16.99 -56.72
C ASP A 18 -10.90 18.30 -55.91
N ALA A 19 -10.75 18.17 -54.59
CA ALA A 19 -10.32 19.26 -53.73
C ALA A 19 -9.26 18.71 -52.77
N ALA A 20 -8.02 19.12 -53.02
CA ALA A 20 -6.87 18.85 -52.16
C ALA A 20 -7.21 19.12 -50.68
N SER A 21 -6.84 18.22 -49.77
CA SER A 21 -6.23 18.59 -48.48
C SER A 21 -6.02 17.36 -47.59
N ALA A 22 -4.90 17.35 -46.88
CA ALA A 22 -4.51 16.39 -45.85
C ALA A 22 -4.23 14.97 -46.35
N VAL A 23 -3.00 14.75 -46.83
CA VAL A 23 -2.34 13.45 -46.65
C VAL A 23 -2.37 13.19 -45.14
N ASP A 24 -3.21 12.25 -44.72
CA ASP A 24 -3.20 11.77 -43.34
C ASP A 24 -1.75 11.38 -42.98
N PRO A 25 -1.22 11.89 -41.85
CA PRO A 25 0.11 11.50 -41.42
C PRO A 25 0.15 9.97 -41.31
N PRO A 26 1.26 9.34 -41.74
CA PRO A 26 1.34 7.89 -41.76
C PRO A 26 1.02 7.32 -40.36
N PRO A 27 0.24 6.23 -40.28
CA PRO A 27 -0.09 5.59 -39.02
C PRO A 27 1.23 5.16 -38.34
N GLY A 28 1.62 5.90 -37.30
CA GLY A 28 2.91 5.68 -36.62
C GLY A 28 3.64 6.94 -36.18
N VAL A 29 3.19 8.14 -36.57
CA VAL A 29 3.74 9.39 -36.01
C VAL A 29 3.04 9.69 -34.69
N ASP A 30 3.65 9.21 -33.61
CA ASP A 30 3.33 9.57 -32.23
C ASP A 30 3.15 11.09 -32.11
N ALA A 31 1.91 11.55 -32.01
CA ALA A 31 1.59 12.85 -31.44
C ALA A 31 2.03 12.80 -29.97
N ARG A 32 3.34 12.97 -29.74
CA ARG A 32 3.94 13.03 -28.41
C ARG A 32 3.15 14.06 -27.64
N GLU A 33 2.44 13.62 -26.60
CA GLU A 33 1.68 14.50 -25.73
C GLU A 33 2.56 15.70 -25.34
N PRO A 34 2.00 16.91 -25.31
CA PRO A 34 2.76 18.12 -25.05
C PRO A 34 3.56 17.96 -23.77
N ALA A 35 4.86 18.31 -23.80
CA ALA A 35 5.80 18.09 -22.69
C ALA A 35 5.32 18.62 -21.33
N THR A 36 4.41 19.60 -21.33
CA THR A 36 3.73 20.14 -20.15
C THR A 36 2.87 19.11 -19.42
N PHE A 37 2.21 18.20 -20.14
CA PHE A 37 1.38 17.14 -19.58
C PHE A 37 2.22 16.11 -18.80
N ARG A 38 3.32 15.63 -19.41
CA ARG A 38 4.26 14.69 -18.77
C ARG A 38 4.86 15.24 -17.48
N LYS A 39 5.24 16.53 -17.47
CA LYS A 39 5.73 17.22 -16.25
C LYS A 39 4.67 17.25 -15.14
N ARG A 40 3.40 17.53 -15.48
CA ARG A 40 2.29 17.52 -14.52
C ARG A 40 2.03 16.12 -13.98
N THR A 41 2.08 15.10 -14.82
CA THR A 41 1.95 13.69 -14.41
C THR A 41 3.06 13.34 -13.41
N ALA A 42 4.33 13.56 -13.77
CA ALA A 42 5.46 13.28 -12.90
C ALA A 42 5.33 13.98 -11.54
N LEU A 43 5.02 15.28 -11.53
CA LEU A 43 4.89 16.05 -10.30
C LEU A 43 3.76 15.54 -9.40
N ARG A 44 2.59 15.22 -9.96
CA ARG A 44 1.44 14.71 -9.19
C ARG A 44 1.75 13.37 -8.52
N TRP A 45 2.39 12.45 -9.24
CA TRP A 45 2.76 11.14 -8.71
C TRP A 45 3.92 11.23 -7.72
N PHE A 46 4.86 12.15 -7.94
CA PHE A 46 5.91 12.45 -6.98
C PHE A 46 5.35 12.98 -5.66
N ILE A 47 4.48 14.00 -5.69
CA ILE A 47 3.84 14.56 -4.49
C ILE A 47 3.00 13.47 -3.78
N ALA A 48 2.27 12.65 -4.54
CA ALA A 48 1.52 11.53 -3.97
C ALA A 48 2.43 10.54 -3.22
N GLY A 49 3.56 10.15 -3.80
CA GLY A 49 4.55 9.30 -3.14
C GLY A 49 5.18 9.95 -1.92
N LEU A 50 5.48 11.26 -2.00
CA LEU A 50 6.06 12.04 -0.90
C LEU A 50 5.14 12.10 0.32
N LEU A 51 3.83 12.23 0.10
CA LEU A 51 2.82 12.33 1.16
C LEU A 51 2.32 10.98 1.67
N ALA A 52 2.51 9.89 0.92
CA ALA A 52 1.99 8.58 1.30
C ALA A 52 2.47 8.10 2.69
N PRO A 53 3.74 8.27 3.12
CA PRO A 53 4.19 7.86 4.46
C PRO A 53 3.35 8.46 5.60
N LEU A 54 3.02 9.75 5.50
CA LEU A 54 2.20 10.48 6.49
C LEU A 54 0.79 9.89 6.64
N LEU A 55 0.28 9.25 5.59
CA LEU A 55 -1.07 8.70 5.56
C LEU A 55 -1.12 7.19 5.73
N THR A 56 0.03 6.52 5.77
CA THR A 56 0.11 5.05 5.84
C THR A 56 0.66 4.59 7.17
N VAL A 57 1.65 5.30 7.73
CA VAL A 57 2.27 4.93 9.01
C VAL A 57 1.34 5.19 10.19
N PRO A 58 0.79 6.40 10.40
CA PRO A 58 -0.03 6.66 11.60
C PRO A 58 -1.26 5.75 11.73
N PRO A 59 -2.04 5.45 10.67
CA PRO A 59 -3.17 4.53 10.81
C PRO A 59 -2.78 3.11 11.24
N HIS A 60 -1.60 2.65 10.82
CA HIS A 60 -1.06 1.36 11.24
C HIS A 60 -0.74 1.39 12.74
N GLU A 61 0.07 2.35 13.18
CA GLU A 61 0.45 2.47 14.59
C GLU A 61 -0.79 2.74 15.48
N LEU A 62 -1.77 3.49 14.97
CA LEU A 62 -3.06 3.71 15.63
C LEU A 62 -3.82 2.39 15.85
N GLY A 63 -3.69 1.41 14.95
CA GLY A 63 -4.26 0.07 15.13
C GLY A 63 -3.72 -0.61 16.38
N HIS A 64 -2.40 -0.65 16.55
CA HIS A 64 -1.76 -1.17 17.77
C HIS A 64 -2.20 -0.40 19.01
N TYR A 65 -2.18 0.93 18.93
CA TYR A 65 -2.50 1.82 20.05
C TYR A 65 -3.93 1.62 20.55
N LEU A 66 -4.92 1.60 19.65
CA LEU A 66 -6.32 1.39 20.02
C LEU A 66 -6.53 0.01 20.63
N ALA A 67 -5.82 -1.03 20.17
CA ALA A 67 -5.88 -2.36 20.76
C ALA A 67 -5.38 -2.35 22.21
N TYR A 68 -4.21 -1.75 22.46
CA TYR A 68 -3.65 -1.65 23.81
C TYR A 68 -4.53 -0.82 24.75
N LEU A 69 -5.12 0.28 24.27
CA LEU A 69 -6.11 1.04 25.04
C LEU A 69 -7.34 0.21 25.41
N MET A 70 -7.93 -0.50 24.44
CA MET A 70 -9.12 -1.32 24.67
C MET A 70 -8.86 -2.50 25.61
N LEU A 71 -7.62 -3.02 25.62
CA LEU A 71 -7.18 -4.11 26.49
C LEU A 71 -6.68 -3.62 27.86
N GLY A 72 -6.65 -2.30 28.10
CA GLY A 72 -6.28 -1.72 29.39
C GLY A 72 -4.79 -1.75 29.70
N PHE A 73 -3.92 -1.70 28.68
CA PHE A 73 -2.47 -1.62 28.90
C PHE A 73 -2.07 -0.27 29.51
N PRO A 74 -1.21 -0.26 30.54
CA PRO A 74 -0.86 0.94 31.28
C PRO A 74 0.01 1.88 30.41
N ASP A 75 -0.31 3.17 30.46
CA ASP A 75 0.41 4.26 29.79
C ASP A 75 0.75 3.95 28.31
N ALA A 76 -0.20 3.35 27.59
CA ALA A 76 -0.03 3.15 26.16
C ALA A 76 0.29 4.49 25.48
N ALA A 77 1.36 4.53 24.69
CA ALA A 77 1.84 5.72 24.02
C ALA A 77 2.05 5.45 22.52
N LEU A 78 1.39 6.28 21.70
CA LEU A 78 1.54 6.27 20.26
C LEU A 78 2.77 7.09 19.87
N HIS A 79 3.76 6.44 19.27
CA HIS A 79 4.93 7.09 18.67
C HIS A 79 4.78 7.15 17.16
N TYR A 80 5.59 7.97 16.51
CA TYR A 80 5.50 8.16 15.05
C TYR A 80 5.79 6.88 14.22
N GLY A 81 6.36 5.84 14.81
CA GLY A 81 6.66 4.58 14.10
C GLY A 81 6.60 3.35 14.99
N SER A 82 5.98 3.46 16.16
CA SER A 82 5.79 2.33 17.07
C SER A 82 4.71 2.67 18.11
N VAL A 83 4.33 1.68 18.91
CA VAL A 83 3.52 1.89 20.10
C VAL A 83 4.22 1.24 21.28
N SER A 84 4.28 1.96 22.40
CA SER A 84 4.85 1.47 23.65
C SER A 84 3.80 1.47 24.76
N TRP A 85 4.11 0.78 25.86
CA TRP A 85 3.31 0.74 27.09
C TRP A 85 4.23 0.41 28.27
N THR A 86 3.80 0.76 29.49
CA THR A 86 4.61 0.58 30.70
C THR A 86 4.87 -0.90 30.99
N GLY A 87 6.12 -1.33 30.90
CA GLY A 87 6.53 -2.73 31.09
C GLY A 87 6.81 -3.49 29.79
N SER A 88 6.54 -2.90 28.62
CA SER A 88 6.79 -3.54 27.30
C SER A 88 8.23 -4.05 27.11
N GLY A 89 9.24 -3.31 27.59
CA GLY A 89 10.64 -3.74 27.57
C GLY A 89 10.87 -5.03 28.37
N ALA A 90 10.47 -5.02 29.64
CA ALA A 90 10.61 -6.17 30.54
C ALA A 90 9.83 -7.40 30.06
N PHE A 91 8.64 -7.19 29.48
CA PHE A 91 7.86 -8.25 28.83
C PHE A 91 8.67 -8.92 27.72
N TRP A 92 9.25 -8.13 26.83
CA TRP A 92 10.04 -8.65 25.71
C TRP A 92 11.37 -9.27 26.14
N ASP A 93 11.97 -8.80 27.23
CA ASP A 93 13.13 -9.45 27.84
C ASP A 93 12.77 -10.86 28.35
N ALA A 94 11.66 -11.01 29.09
CA ALA A 94 11.19 -12.31 29.57
C ALA A 94 10.86 -13.28 28.43
N ILE A 95 10.20 -12.82 27.36
CA ILE A 95 9.92 -13.64 26.17
C ILE A 95 11.23 -14.08 25.48
N ARG A 96 12.22 -13.19 25.35
CA ARG A 96 13.53 -13.54 24.76
C ARG A 96 14.31 -14.56 25.59
N GLU A 97 14.13 -14.54 26.91
CA GLU A 97 14.71 -15.51 27.84
C GLU A 97 13.94 -16.85 27.87
N GLY A 98 12.79 -16.94 27.18
CA GLY A 98 11.93 -18.12 27.18
C GLY A 98 11.13 -18.30 28.48
N ASN A 99 10.94 -17.22 29.25
CA ASN A 99 10.21 -17.22 30.51
C ASN A 99 8.78 -16.66 30.33
N ASP A 100 7.93 -17.47 29.69
CA ASP A 100 6.54 -17.10 29.39
C ASP A 100 5.72 -16.79 30.66
N ALA A 101 6.06 -17.43 31.79
CA ALA A 101 5.40 -17.19 33.07
C ALA A 101 5.67 -15.77 33.59
N ALA A 102 6.94 -15.34 33.60
CA ALA A 102 7.30 -13.98 33.98
C ALA A 102 6.71 -12.93 33.00
N ALA A 103 6.67 -13.24 31.71
CA ALA A 103 6.02 -12.36 30.73
C ALA A 103 4.52 -12.20 31.01
N ALA A 104 3.82 -13.29 31.34
CA ALA A 104 2.39 -13.29 31.67
C ALA A 104 2.05 -12.53 32.96
N GLU A 105 2.99 -12.44 33.92
CA GLU A 105 2.85 -11.60 35.12
C GLU A 105 2.89 -10.10 34.79
N ILE A 106 3.62 -9.71 33.73
CA ILE A 106 3.73 -8.32 33.29
C ILE A 106 2.51 -7.93 32.45
N ALA A 107 2.16 -8.75 31.46
CA ALA A 107 0.99 -8.52 30.61
C ALA A 107 0.45 -9.84 30.02
N PRO A 108 -0.87 -9.94 29.76
CA PRO A 108 -1.42 -11.09 29.06
C PRO A 108 -0.79 -11.27 27.67
N VAL A 109 -0.12 -12.40 27.45
CA VAL A 109 0.57 -12.71 26.18
C VAL A 109 -0.38 -12.61 24.98
N SER A 110 -1.61 -13.11 25.13
CA SER A 110 -2.65 -13.00 24.11
C SER A 110 -3.08 -11.55 23.84
N GLY A 111 -3.10 -10.70 24.87
CA GLY A 111 -3.38 -9.28 24.72
C GLY A 111 -2.29 -8.55 23.93
N VAL A 112 -1.01 -8.87 24.20
CA VAL A 112 0.11 -8.33 23.43
C VAL A 112 0.05 -8.81 21.97
N ALA A 113 -0.23 -10.10 21.76
CA ALA A 113 -0.41 -10.67 20.41
C ALA A 113 -1.53 -9.98 19.62
N ILE A 114 -2.70 -9.76 20.25
CA ILE A 114 -3.79 -8.99 19.63
C ILE A 114 -3.32 -7.57 19.28
N GLY A 115 -2.57 -6.93 20.18
CA GLY A 115 -1.93 -5.64 19.93
C GLY A 115 -1.14 -5.63 18.62
N TYR A 116 -0.20 -6.57 18.45
CA TYR A 116 0.59 -6.70 17.21
C TYR A 116 -0.24 -7.07 15.97
N ALA A 117 -1.33 -7.81 16.11
CA ALA A 117 -2.19 -8.13 14.96
C ALA A 117 -2.95 -6.90 14.43
N MET A 118 -3.24 -5.92 15.30
CA MET A 118 -4.13 -4.82 14.95
C MET A 118 -3.52 -3.75 14.03
N GLY A 119 -2.18 -3.60 14.00
CA GLY A 119 -1.51 -2.73 13.02
C GLY A 119 -1.67 -3.22 11.57
N PRO A 120 -1.34 -4.49 11.27
CA PRO A 120 -1.65 -5.12 9.98
C PRO A 120 -3.13 -5.08 9.62
N VAL A 121 -4.04 -5.32 10.57
CA VAL A 121 -5.49 -5.21 10.32
C VAL A 121 -5.87 -3.79 9.89
N ALA A 122 -5.41 -2.76 10.60
CA ALA A 122 -5.65 -1.36 10.23
C ALA A 122 -5.08 -1.05 8.83
N THR A 123 -3.93 -1.63 8.49
CA THR A 123 -3.32 -1.52 7.15
C THR A 123 -4.24 -2.10 6.07
N TYR A 124 -4.80 -3.29 6.28
CA TYR A 124 -5.74 -3.89 5.33
C TYR A 124 -6.99 -3.05 5.15
N LEU A 125 -7.51 -2.43 6.22
CA LEU A 125 -8.63 -1.51 6.13
C LEU A 125 -8.30 -0.26 5.30
N VAL A 126 -7.10 0.31 5.47
CA VAL A 126 -6.63 1.45 4.65
C VAL A 126 -6.50 1.06 3.18
N VAL A 127 -5.92 -0.11 2.89
CA VAL A 127 -5.78 -0.63 1.52
C VAL A 127 -7.13 -0.85 0.87
N PHE A 128 -8.07 -1.48 1.59
CA PHE A 128 -9.44 -1.69 1.14
C PHE A 128 -10.14 -0.36 0.85
N ALA A 129 -10.04 0.61 1.77
CA ALA A 129 -10.59 1.94 1.59
C ALA A 129 -10.01 2.64 0.36
N CYS A 130 -8.69 2.57 0.14
CA CYS A 130 -8.06 3.14 -1.07
C CYS A 130 -8.59 2.48 -2.35
N CYS A 131 -8.70 1.16 -2.39
CA CYS A 131 -9.24 0.44 -3.54
C CYS A 131 -10.69 0.82 -3.82
N TRP A 132 -11.52 0.89 -2.78
CA TRP A 132 -12.93 1.28 -2.87
C TRP A 132 -13.09 2.74 -3.33
N LEU A 133 -12.34 3.67 -2.73
CA LEU A 133 -12.37 5.10 -3.09
C LEU A 133 -11.89 5.34 -4.53
N CYS A 134 -10.84 4.64 -4.97
CA CYS A 134 -10.39 4.67 -6.37
C CYS A 134 -11.48 4.19 -7.35
N ALA A 135 -12.28 3.19 -6.96
CA ALA A 135 -13.40 2.72 -7.77
C ALA A 135 -14.56 3.74 -7.81
N LYS A 136 -14.79 4.47 -6.71
CA LYS A 136 -15.95 5.36 -6.57
C LYS A 136 -15.74 6.78 -7.09
N TRP A 137 -14.59 7.42 -6.82
CA TRP A 137 -14.42 8.88 -6.92
C TRP A 137 -13.32 9.34 -7.89
N ARG A 138 -13.08 8.53 -8.93
CA ARG A 138 -11.98 8.68 -9.89
C ARG A 138 -10.61 8.41 -9.27
N PRO A 139 -9.65 7.89 -10.04
CA PRO A 139 -8.33 7.57 -9.51
C PRO A 139 -7.57 8.84 -9.09
N HIS A 140 -7.33 8.97 -7.79
CA HIS A 140 -6.41 9.99 -7.27
C HIS A 140 -5.02 9.37 -7.04
N PRO A 141 -3.93 9.96 -7.56
CA PRO A 141 -2.57 9.43 -7.39
C PRO A 141 -2.21 9.15 -5.93
N LEU A 142 -2.69 9.99 -5.00
CA LEU A 142 -2.48 9.80 -3.56
C LEU A 142 -3.11 8.51 -3.04
N LEU A 143 -4.33 8.18 -3.43
CA LEU A 143 -4.99 6.93 -2.99
C LEU A 143 -4.25 5.70 -3.49
N VAL A 144 -3.75 5.76 -4.74
CA VAL A 144 -2.92 4.69 -5.30
C VAL A 144 -1.61 4.57 -4.52
N ALA A 145 -0.95 5.70 -4.22
CA ALA A 145 0.30 5.72 -3.47
C ALA A 145 0.16 5.18 -2.05
N VAL A 146 -0.88 5.61 -1.33
CA VAL A 146 -1.22 5.12 0.02
C VAL A 146 -1.50 3.62 -0.04
N GLY A 147 -2.33 3.16 -0.98
CA GLY A 147 -2.65 1.73 -1.11
C GLY A 147 -1.43 0.85 -1.39
N TYR A 148 -0.48 1.28 -2.23
CA TYR A 148 0.77 0.54 -2.44
C TYR A 148 1.68 0.58 -1.21
N LEU A 149 1.93 1.77 -0.67
CA LEU A 149 2.88 1.94 0.43
C LEU A 149 2.40 1.26 1.72
N SER A 150 1.10 1.28 2.02
CA SER A 150 0.52 0.50 3.12
C SER A 150 0.90 -0.97 3.05
N ASN A 151 0.84 -1.59 1.87
CA ASN A 151 1.22 -2.99 1.69
C ASN A 151 2.73 -3.24 1.72
N LEU A 152 3.59 -2.24 1.45
CA LEU A 152 5.04 -2.44 1.40
C LEU A 152 5.64 -2.87 2.76
N ARG A 153 4.95 -2.63 3.89
CA ARG A 153 5.40 -3.11 5.21
C ARG A 153 5.58 -4.63 5.26
N ILE A 154 4.78 -5.41 4.53
CA ILE A 154 4.91 -6.87 4.45
C ILE A 154 6.26 -7.32 3.88
N SER A 155 6.95 -6.45 3.13
CA SER A 155 8.28 -6.76 2.60
C SER A 155 9.31 -7.03 3.71
N GLY A 156 9.13 -6.45 4.90
CA GLY A 156 9.96 -6.75 6.07
C GLY A 156 9.80 -8.20 6.52
N ALA A 157 8.55 -8.67 6.67
CA ALA A 157 8.26 -10.06 7.03
C ALA A 157 8.73 -11.05 5.95
N VAL A 158 8.53 -10.70 4.66
CA VAL A 158 9.03 -11.50 3.52
C VAL A 158 10.55 -11.59 3.53
N LEU A 159 11.25 -10.47 3.76
CA LEU A 159 12.70 -10.47 3.86
C LEU A 159 13.17 -11.37 5.00
N VAL A 160 12.52 -11.29 6.18
CA VAL A 160 12.81 -12.16 7.32
C VAL A 160 12.61 -13.64 6.98
N LEU A 161 11.61 -14.01 6.20
CA LEU A 161 11.42 -15.39 5.73
C LEU A 161 12.53 -15.86 4.78
N LEU A 162 13.13 -14.95 4.02
CA LEU A 162 14.18 -15.28 3.05
C LEU A 162 15.58 -15.33 3.68
N LEU A 163 15.85 -14.54 4.72
CA LEU A 163 17.17 -14.44 5.37
C LEU A 163 17.75 -15.79 5.86
N PRO A 164 16.97 -16.74 6.40
CA PRO A 164 17.47 -18.07 6.75
C PRO A 164 18.04 -18.86 5.57
N LEU A 165 17.53 -18.64 4.35
CA LEU A 165 18.07 -19.28 3.13
C LEU A 165 19.49 -18.82 2.81
N PHE A 166 19.91 -17.69 3.39
CA PHE A 166 21.25 -17.12 3.27
C PHE A 166 22.08 -17.28 4.55
N GLY A 167 21.61 -18.09 5.51
CA GLY A 167 22.31 -18.32 6.78
C GLY A 167 22.34 -17.12 7.73
N VAL A 168 21.48 -16.12 7.51
CA VAL A 168 21.39 -14.92 8.37
C VAL A 168 20.40 -15.18 9.50
N THR A 169 20.81 -14.90 10.73
CA THR A 169 19.94 -15.02 11.91
C THR A 169 18.91 -13.88 11.96
N ILE A 170 17.67 -14.24 12.29
CA ILE A 170 16.53 -13.33 12.31
C ILE A 170 16.64 -12.41 13.52
N ARG A 171 16.49 -11.09 13.33
CA ARG A 171 16.15 -10.15 14.41
C ARG A 171 14.67 -9.75 14.30
N SER A 172 13.92 -9.96 15.39
CA SER A 172 12.47 -9.78 15.48
C SER A 172 12.09 -8.29 15.59
N GLY A 173 11.88 -7.64 14.45
CA GLY A 173 11.39 -6.25 14.41
C GLY A 173 10.03 -6.07 13.74
N CYS A 174 9.51 -7.10 13.04
CA CYS A 174 8.26 -7.00 12.29
C CYS A 174 7.06 -7.48 13.11
N ASP A 175 5.86 -6.94 12.84
CA ASP A 175 4.64 -7.30 13.61
C ASP A 175 4.29 -8.77 13.45
N GLU A 176 4.42 -9.32 12.25
CA GLU A 176 4.19 -10.75 11.99
C GLU A 176 5.22 -11.62 12.72
N CYS A 177 6.45 -11.14 12.88
CA CYS A 177 7.51 -11.82 13.60
C CYS A 177 7.15 -11.90 15.09
N GLN A 178 6.75 -10.77 15.68
CA GLN A 178 6.34 -10.70 17.09
C GLN A 178 5.08 -11.53 17.34
N LEU A 179 4.10 -11.45 16.44
CA LEU A 179 2.90 -12.26 16.52
C LEU A 179 3.21 -13.76 16.40
N SER A 180 4.15 -14.15 15.53
CA SER A 180 4.60 -15.55 15.40
C SER A 180 5.23 -16.06 16.71
N VAL A 181 6.11 -15.26 17.34
CA VAL A 181 6.73 -15.59 18.62
C VAL A 181 5.68 -15.79 19.72
N LEU A 182 4.71 -14.87 19.82
CA LEU A 182 3.73 -14.88 20.92
C LEU A 182 2.64 -15.95 20.77
N THR A 183 2.35 -16.39 19.55
CA THR A 183 1.24 -17.32 19.29
C THR A 183 1.70 -18.72 18.87
N GLY A 184 2.97 -18.88 18.50
CA GLY A 184 3.48 -20.10 17.89
C GLY A 184 2.98 -20.35 16.46
N ILE A 185 2.17 -19.45 15.88
CA ILE A 185 1.72 -19.56 14.49
C ILE A 185 2.95 -19.35 13.59
N PRO A 186 3.22 -20.25 12.62
CA PRO A 186 4.37 -20.07 11.74
C PRO A 186 4.29 -18.77 10.95
N LEU A 187 5.41 -18.01 10.91
CA LEU A 187 5.51 -16.71 10.25
C LEU A 187 4.99 -16.70 8.80
N ALA A 188 5.17 -17.80 8.06
CA ALA A 188 4.66 -17.95 6.70
C ALA A 188 3.13 -17.78 6.61
N PHE A 189 2.37 -18.32 7.58
CA PHE A 189 0.91 -18.18 7.62
C PHE A 189 0.49 -16.74 7.94
N LEU A 190 1.22 -16.04 8.81
CA LEU A 190 0.94 -14.65 9.14
C LEU A 190 1.29 -13.69 8.00
N THR A 191 2.30 -14.05 7.20
CA THR A 191 2.76 -13.24 6.06
C THR A 191 1.86 -13.42 4.82
N LEU A 192 1.21 -14.58 4.68
CA LEU A 192 0.41 -14.91 3.50
C LEU A 192 -0.75 -13.93 3.23
N PRO A 193 -1.58 -13.53 4.21
CA PRO A 193 -2.61 -12.50 4.00
C PRO A 193 -2.03 -11.19 3.48
N GLY A 194 -0.88 -10.77 3.99
CA GLY A 194 -0.20 -9.56 3.55
C GLY A 194 0.29 -9.66 2.11
N LEU A 195 0.82 -10.81 1.71
CA LEU A 195 1.21 -11.10 0.33
C LEU A 195 0.00 -11.12 -0.62
N VAL A 196 -1.10 -11.75 -0.21
CA VAL A 196 -2.35 -11.78 -0.98
C VAL A 196 -2.90 -10.36 -1.14
N SER A 197 -2.90 -9.56 -0.08
CA SER A 197 -3.27 -8.14 -0.13
C SER A 197 -2.36 -7.35 -1.06
N LEU A 198 -1.04 -7.46 -0.92
CA LEU A 198 -0.06 -6.76 -1.75
C LEU A 198 -0.24 -7.08 -3.24
N VAL A 199 -0.36 -8.36 -3.60
CA VAL A 199 -0.52 -8.79 -5.00
C VAL A 199 -1.91 -8.42 -5.52
N GLY A 200 -2.96 -8.74 -4.78
CA GLY A 200 -4.35 -8.50 -5.19
C GLY A 200 -4.66 -7.01 -5.33
N ALA A 201 -4.40 -6.22 -4.28
CA ALA A 201 -4.56 -4.77 -4.32
C ALA A 201 -3.57 -4.12 -5.30
N GLY A 202 -2.34 -4.63 -5.40
CA GLY A 202 -1.34 -4.13 -6.35
C GLY A 202 -1.78 -4.30 -7.80
N ILE A 203 -2.30 -5.47 -8.20
CA ILE A 203 -2.84 -5.70 -9.55
C ILE A 203 -4.07 -4.81 -9.79
N TRP A 204 -4.94 -4.67 -8.79
CA TRP A 204 -6.12 -3.81 -8.88
C TRP A 204 -5.73 -2.34 -9.09
N LEU A 205 -4.86 -1.81 -8.23
CA LEU A 205 -4.41 -0.42 -8.24
C LEU A 205 -3.58 -0.07 -9.47
N ALA A 206 -2.87 -1.05 -10.05
CA ALA A 206 -2.08 -0.87 -11.27
C ALA A 206 -2.92 -0.35 -12.46
N ARG A 207 -4.23 -0.62 -12.45
CA ARG A 207 -5.18 -0.18 -13.49
C ARG A 207 -5.39 1.33 -13.50
N TYR A 208 -5.10 2.01 -12.39
CA TYR A 208 -5.31 3.44 -12.22
C TYR A 208 -4.10 4.31 -12.58
N PHE A 209 -2.96 3.71 -12.94
CA PHE A 209 -1.85 4.47 -13.53
C PHE A 209 -2.18 4.93 -14.96
N PRO A 210 -1.75 6.14 -15.36
CA PRO A 210 -1.93 6.62 -16.73
C PRO A 210 -1.23 5.67 -17.71
N ARG A 211 -1.95 5.14 -18.71
CA ARG A 211 -1.40 4.11 -19.62
C ARG A 211 -0.21 4.62 -20.44
N ALA A 212 -0.32 5.84 -21.01
CA ALA A 212 0.72 6.45 -21.84
C ALA A 212 2.01 6.75 -21.04
N ASP A 213 1.86 7.23 -19.80
CA ASP A 213 2.97 7.67 -18.94
C ASP A 213 3.25 6.72 -17.76
N ARG A 214 2.83 5.46 -17.82
CA ARG A 214 2.86 4.55 -16.66
C ARG A 214 4.24 4.46 -16.02
N ARG A 215 5.29 4.31 -16.84
CA ARG A 215 6.67 4.20 -16.36
C ARG A 215 7.11 5.47 -15.63
N LEU A 216 6.76 6.64 -16.16
CA LEU A 216 7.07 7.94 -15.55
C LEU A 216 6.32 8.09 -14.22
N ALA A 217 5.02 7.78 -14.19
CA ALA A 217 4.20 7.84 -12.99
C ALA A 217 4.74 6.92 -11.87
N VAL A 218 5.08 5.67 -12.21
CA VAL A 218 5.67 4.71 -11.26
C VAL A 218 7.03 5.20 -10.75
N ALA A 219 7.93 5.63 -11.65
CA ALA A 219 9.24 6.12 -11.25
C ALA A 219 9.14 7.36 -10.34
N SER A 220 8.26 8.31 -10.67
CA SER A 220 8.00 9.49 -9.84
C SER A 220 7.42 9.13 -8.48
N LEU A 221 6.49 8.18 -8.43
CA LEU A 221 5.92 7.69 -7.18
C LEU A 221 6.98 7.02 -6.29
N VAL A 222 7.80 6.13 -6.86
CA VAL A 222 8.89 5.46 -6.13
C VAL A 222 9.89 6.48 -5.59
N LEU A 223 10.29 7.46 -6.41
CA LEU A 223 11.18 8.54 -5.98
C LEU A 223 10.55 9.38 -4.86
N GLY A 224 9.26 9.69 -4.97
CA GLY A 224 8.50 10.39 -3.95
C GLY A 224 8.50 9.64 -2.63
N VAL A 225 8.23 8.33 -2.64
CA VAL A 225 8.27 7.46 -1.45
C VAL A 225 9.68 7.38 -0.87
N ALA A 226 10.70 7.21 -1.70
CA ALA A 226 12.09 7.11 -1.28
C ALA A 226 12.59 8.37 -0.54
N ILE A 227 12.07 9.55 -0.91
CA ILE A 227 12.34 10.81 -0.20
C ILE A 227 11.39 11.00 0.98
N GLY A 228 10.11 10.68 0.79
CA GLY A 228 9.05 10.89 1.79
C GLY A 228 9.26 10.06 3.05
N MET A 229 9.73 8.81 2.93
CA MET A 229 9.96 7.94 4.09
C MET A 229 11.03 8.51 5.05
N PRO A 230 12.24 8.90 4.60
CA PRO A 230 13.20 9.60 5.45
C PRO A 230 12.68 10.93 6.00
N VAL A 231 12.00 11.74 5.19
CA VAL A 231 11.42 13.01 5.65
C VAL A 231 10.40 12.78 6.76
N TYR A 232 9.57 11.75 6.63
CA TYR A 232 8.66 11.33 7.67
C TYR A 232 9.42 10.85 8.91
N GLY A 233 10.27 9.84 8.79
CA GLY A 233 10.91 9.21 9.95
C GLY A 233 11.88 10.13 10.71
N LEU A 234 12.56 11.06 10.03
CA LEU A 234 13.59 11.90 10.63
C LEU A 234 13.10 13.29 11.03
N VAL A 235 12.02 13.79 10.43
CA VAL A 235 11.57 15.17 10.63
C VAL A 235 10.11 15.22 11.04
N LEU A 236 9.19 14.81 10.17
CA LEU A 236 7.76 15.04 10.42
C LEU A 236 7.19 14.14 11.51
N GLY A 237 7.62 12.88 11.59
CA GLY A 237 7.21 11.92 12.59
C GLY A 237 7.48 12.43 14.00
N PRO A 238 8.75 12.70 14.37
CA PRO A 238 9.11 13.26 15.67
C PRO A 238 8.47 14.61 16.02
N LEU A 239 8.06 15.39 15.01
CA LEU A 239 7.33 16.65 15.22
C LEU A 239 5.84 16.43 15.51
N LEU A 240 5.24 15.37 14.97
CA LEU A 240 3.81 15.08 15.10
C LEU A 240 3.51 14.22 16.32
N LEU A 241 4.39 13.27 16.63
CA LEU A 241 4.24 12.29 17.71
C LEU A 241 5.61 12.07 18.38
N PRO A 242 5.63 11.77 19.69
CA PRO A 242 6.86 11.49 20.42
C PRO A 242 7.61 10.25 19.90
#